data_AF-R4XFZ2-F1
#
_entry.id   AF-R4XFZ2-F1
#
_cell.length_a   1.000
_cell.length_b   1.000
_cell.length_c   1.000
_cell.angle_alpha   90.00
_cell.angle_beta   90.00
_cell.angle_gamma   90.00
#
_symmetry.space_group_name_H-M   'P 1'
#
loop_
_entity.id
_entity.type
_entity.pdbx_description
1 polymer ?
#
loop_
_entity_poly.entity_id
_entity_poly.type
_entity_poly.pdbx_seq_one_letter_code
_entity_poly.pdbx_strand_id
1 'polypeptide(L)'
;MSGPIGELENIYTHSVTPKAHTSVQDKGETELYWYFAYGSNLNNETFLVRRGIRPFRQLRLLVPGWRLNFQIAGIPYAEPGFGSIDRFSSADSELEKSQPVLHGMAYLISSKDYWHIIATEGGDSSYRQIQVQAIDPLTKEEHKVWTLQAVRPRKDCQPSLRYITIIRQGAREHNFPQEYLEYLDSVEPFILKGKRQKIGAALFIGFFMPIITWIFALRALLTKENGEGPAWLSAFARIVFKTAWSIHDKVWADKFGRGDHNA
;
A
#
# COMPACT_ATOMS: atom_id res chain seq x y z
N MET A 1 -28.40 30.99 21.08
CA MET A 1 -27.51 31.25 22.22
C MET A 1 -26.88 29.91 22.59
N SER A 2 -25.92 29.34 21.88
CA SER A 2 -24.69 29.87 21.23
C SER A 2 -23.65 30.30 22.27
N GLY A 3 -22.83 29.34 22.71
CA GLY A 3 -21.61 29.47 23.52
C GLY A 3 -20.89 28.11 23.59
N PRO A 4 -19.55 28.04 23.53
CA PRO A 4 -18.87 27.10 22.63
C PRO A 4 -18.29 25.85 23.34
N ILE A 5 -18.46 24.70 22.70
CA ILE A 5 -17.61 23.51 22.89
C ILE A 5 -16.63 23.54 21.73
N GLY A 6 -15.46 24.12 21.96
CA GLY A 6 -14.41 24.25 20.96
C GLY A 6 -13.08 24.25 21.66
N GLU A 7 -12.56 23.05 21.93
CA GLU A 7 -11.16 22.74 22.21
C GLU A 7 -11.14 21.27 22.65
N LEU A 8 -10.63 20.37 21.78
CA LEU A 8 -10.01 19.07 22.10
C LEU A 8 -9.72 18.20 20.85
N GLU A 9 -9.79 18.74 19.63
CA GLU A 9 -9.25 18.08 18.43
C GLU A 9 -8.24 18.99 17.74
N ASN A 10 -7.03 19.10 18.29
CA ASN A 10 -5.91 19.72 17.56
C ASN A 10 -4.56 19.42 18.20
N ILE A 11 -4.22 18.15 18.41
CA ILE A 11 -2.82 17.78 18.65
C ILE A 11 -2.54 16.46 17.92
N TYR A 12 -1.56 16.48 17.01
CA TYR A 12 -0.96 15.36 16.27
C TYR A 12 -1.61 14.89 14.95
N THR A 13 -1.77 15.81 13.99
CA THR A 13 -1.63 15.47 12.56
C THR A 13 -0.73 16.50 11.89
N HIS A 14 0.59 16.38 12.09
CA HIS A 14 1.54 16.98 11.16
C HIS A 14 1.74 16.02 10.01
N SER A 15 1.15 16.33 8.86
CA SER A 15 1.68 15.88 7.57
C SER A 15 3.05 16.51 7.40
N VAL A 16 4.09 15.83 7.90
CA VAL A 16 5.47 16.21 7.61
C VAL A 16 5.74 15.72 6.20
N THR A 17 5.64 16.61 5.21
CA THR A 17 6.51 16.49 4.04
C THR A 17 7.90 16.84 4.55
N PRO A 18 8.88 15.92 4.55
CA PRO A 18 10.26 16.33 4.75
C PRO A 18 10.60 17.25 3.58
N LYS A 19 10.70 18.55 3.84
CA LYS A 19 11.45 19.44 2.95
C LYS A 19 12.83 18.83 2.83
N ALA A 20 13.37 18.77 1.61
CA ALA A 20 14.78 18.49 1.38
C ALA A 20 15.59 19.31 2.39
N HIS A 21 16.17 18.62 3.38
CA HIS A 21 16.91 19.28 4.43
C HIS A 21 18.12 19.93 3.78
N THR A 22 18.18 21.25 3.85
CA THR A 22 19.39 22.01 3.54
C THR A 22 20.50 21.45 4.43
N SER A 23 21.48 20.84 3.79
CA SER A 23 22.58 20.13 4.43
C SER A 23 23.39 21.06 5.32
N VAL A 24 23.40 20.81 6.61
CA VAL A 24 24.62 21.00 7.40
C VAL A 24 25.44 19.74 7.15
N GLN A 25 26.57 19.90 6.45
CA GLN A 25 27.54 18.82 6.30
C GLN A 25 28.08 18.47 7.68
N ASP A 26 27.76 17.27 8.15
CA ASP A 26 28.60 16.58 9.12
C ASP A 26 28.96 15.18 8.59
N LYS A 27 30.15 14.72 8.97
CA LYS A 27 30.93 13.67 8.30
C LYS A 27 30.25 12.29 8.31
N GLY A 28 30.14 11.68 7.12
CA GLY A 28 30.33 10.23 6.90
C GLY A 28 29.31 9.22 7.46
N GLU A 29 28.29 9.62 8.20
CA GLU A 29 27.28 8.66 8.68
C GLU A 29 26.19 8.41 7.62
N THR A 30 25.95 7.13 7.31
CA THR A 30 24.84 6.73 6.45
C THR A 30 23.55 6.92 7.24
N GLU A 31 22.72 7.89 6.83
CA GLU A 31 21.40 8.09 7.41
C GLU A 31 20.54 6.82 7.21
N LEU A 32 19.93 6.32 8.30
CA LEU A 32 19.16 5.08 8.32
C LEU A 32 17.68 5.32 8.64
N TYR A 33 16.82 4.51 8.02
CA TYR A 33 15.39 4.53 8.20
C TYR A 33 14.90 3.15 8.64
N TRP A 34 14.03 3.11 9.65
CA TRP A 34 13.19 1.94 9.90
C TRP A 34 11.97 1.99 8.98
N TYR A 35 11.97 1.19 7.92
CA TYR A 35 10.84 1.04 7.01
C TYR A 35 10.00 -0.18 7.39
N PHE A 36 8.73 0.04 7.70
CA PHE A 36 7.79 -1.01 8.06
C PHE A 36 6.94 -1.43 6.86
N ALA A 37 7.10 -2.69 6.45
CA ALA A 37 6.37 -3.33 5.38
C ALA A 37 5.23 -4.20 5.93
N TYR A 38 4.06 -4.11 5.30
CA TYR A 38 2.89 -4.94 5.56
C TYR A 38 2.28 -5.56 4.28
N GLY A 39 2.77 -5.14 3.11
CA GLY A 39 2.26 -5.55 1.79
C GLY A 39 3.24 -6.47 1.06
N SER A 40 3.40 -6.27 -0.25
CA SER A 40 4.29 -7.09 -1.09
C SER A 40 5.76 -7.07 -0.64
N ASN A 41 6.18 -6.03 0.10
CA ASN A 41 7.53 -5.91 0.66
C ASN A 41 7.80 -6.84 1.85
N LEU A 42 6.80 -7.62 2.31
CA LEU A 42 7.04 -8.73 3.22
C LEU A 42 7.77 -9.90 2.55
N ASN A 43 7.69 -10.03 1.23
CA ASN A 43 8.27 -11.17 0.51
C ASN A 43 9.74 -10.91 0.17
N ASN A 44 10.64 -11.84 0.54
CA ASN A 44 12.08 -11.68 0.35
C ASN A 44 12.49 -11.56 -1.13
N GLU A 45 11.86 -12.34 -2.02
CA GLU A 45 12.08 -12.23 -3.47
C GLU A 45 11.73 -10.81 -3.98
N THR A 46 10.63 -10.25 -3.48
CA THR A 46 10.18 -8.90 -3.84
C THR A 46 11.07 -7.80 -3.25
N PHE A 47 11.48 -7.93 -1.99
CA PHE A 47 12.21 -6.89 -1.26
C PHE A 47 13.73 -6.96 -1.47
N LEU A 48 14.34 -8.13 -1.29
CA LEU A 48 15.78 -8.32 -1.31
C LEU A 48 16.33 -8.56 -2.72
N VAL A 49 15.61 -9.33 -3.55
CA VAL A 49 16.09 -9.75 -4.87
C VAL A 49 15.69 -8.73 -5.94
N ARG A 50 14.39 -8.56 -6.20
CA ARG A 50 13.89 -7.73 -7.30
C ARG A 50 14.18 -6.24 -7.11
N ARG A 51 14.07 -5.73 -5.88
CA ARG A 51 14.43 -4.34 -5.56
C ARG A 51 15.89 -4.15 -5.16
N GLY A 52 16.62 -5.23 -4.88
CA GLY A 52 18.03 -5.16 -4.48
C GLY A 52 18.27 -4.49 -3.12
N ILE A 53 17.25 -4.41 -2.25
CA ILE A 53 17.39 -3.77 -0.93
C ILE A 53 18.22 -4.68 -0.02
N ARG A 54 19.19 -4.09 0.69
CA ARG A 54 20.00 -4.81 1.67
C ARG A 54 19.83 -4.20 3.06
N PRO A 55 18.89 -4.69 3.88
CA PRO A 55 18.66 -4.15 5.20
C PRO A 55 19.80 -4.50 6.17
N PHE A 56 20.18 -3.54 7.00
CA PHE A 56 21.14 -3.70 8.09
C PHE A 56 20.57 -4.55 9.23
N ARG A 57 19.25 -4.43 9.48
CA ARG A 57 18.51 -5.21 10.47
C ARG A 57 17.09 -5.48 9.98
N GLN A 58 16.49 -6.56 10.47
CA GLN A 58 15.09 -6.92 10.20
C GLN A 58 14.44 -7.31 11.51
N LEU A 59 13.27 -6.75 11.82
CA LEU A 59 12.49 -7.04 13.02
C LEU A 59 11.05 -7.33 12.63
N ARG A 60 10.45 -8.35 13.23
CA ARG A 60 9.01 -8.59 13.12
C ARG A 60 8.31 -7.77 14.19
N LEU A 61 7.54 -6.77 13.78
CA LEU A 61 6.84 -5.88 14.70
C LEU A 61 5.33 -5.96 14.47
N LEU A 62 4.56 -5.52 15.46
CA LEU A 62 3.13 -5.25 15.35
C LEU A 62 2.85 -3.78 15.64
N VAL A 63 1.77 -3.23 15.08
CA VAL A 63 1.38 -1.82 15.23
C VAL A 63 0.01 -1.75 15.91
N PRO A 64 -0.04 -1.57 17.25
CA PRO A 64 -1.30 -1.55 18.00
C PRO A 64 -2.29 -0.52 17.48
N GLY A 65 -3.56 -0.91 17.36
CA GLY A 65 -4.63 -0.03 16.90
C GLY A 65 -4.71 0.17 15.39
N TRP A 66 -3.86 -0.52 14.60
CA TRP A 66 -3.89 -0.51 13.14
C TRP A 66 -4.23 -1.89 12.58
N ARG A 67 -4.75 -1.91 11.35
CA ARG A 67 -5.07 -3.13 10.60
C ARG A 67 -4.62 -3.03 9.14
N LEU A 68 -4.53 -4.19 8.49
CA LEU A 68 -4.32 -4.32 7.05
C LEU A 68 -5.66 -4.25 6.32
N ASN A 69 -5.72 -3.49 5.23
CA ASN A 69 -6.84 -3.49 4.28
C ASN A 69 -6.31 -3.49 2.82
N PHE A 70 -7.19 -3.51 1.82
CA PHE A 70 -6.79 -3.56 0.39
C PHE A 70 -7.31 -2.36 -0.42
N GLN A 71 -7.34 -1.19 0.23
CA GLN A 71 -8.05 -0.02 -0.28
C GLN A 71 -7.24 0.85 -1.27
N ILE A 72 -6.07 0.39 -1.73
CA ILE A 72 -5.37 1.07 -2.84
C ILE A 72 -5.94 0.54 -4.15
N ALA A 73 -6.62 1.42 -4.88
CA ALA A 73 -7.23 1.06 -6.16
C ALA A 73 -6.16 0.77 -7.23
N GLY A 74 -6.20 -0.44 -7.80
CA GLY A 74 -5.38 -0.82 -8.94
C GLY A 74 -6.16 -0.76 -10.26
N ILE A 75 -6.17 -1.88 -11.00
CA ILE A 75 -6.83 -2.00 -12.31
C ILE A 75 -8.07 -2.90 -12.15
N PRO A 76 -9.28 -2.44 -12.52
CA PRO A 76 -10.48 -3.26 -12.49
C PRO A 76 -10.28 -4.61 -13.19
N TYR A 77 -10.81 -5.67 -12.59
CA TYR A 77 -10.77 -7.06 -13.05
C TYR A 77 -9.41 -7.78 -13.03
N ALA A 78 -8.29 -7.06 -12.91
CA ALA A 78 -6.95 -7.65 -12.97
C ALA A 78 -6.26 -7.62 -11.60
N GLU A 79 -6.00 -6.42 -11.09
CA GLU A 79 -5.33 -6.17 -9.81
C GLU A 79 -6.13 -5.10 -9.08
N PRO A 80 -7.33 -5.42 -8.58
CA PRO A 80 -8.26 -4.36 -8.19
C PRO A 80 -7.87 -3.60 -6.93
N GLY A 81 -7.25 -4.28 -5.97
CA GLY A 81 -6.86 -3.73 -4.68
C GLY A 81 -5.42 -4.09 -4.32
N PHE A 82 -4.71 -3.13 -3.73
CA PHE A 82 -3.41 -3.33 -3.08
C PHE A 82 -3.47 -2.93 -1.61
N GLY A 83 -2.50 -3.43 -0.83
CA GLY A 83 -2.47 -3.29 0.61
C GLY A 83 -2.41 -1.84 1.08
N SER A 84 -3.18 -1.52 2.10
CA SER A 84 -3.05 -0.30 2.88
C SER A 84 -3.33 -0.56 4.35
N ILE A 85 -3.26 0.50 5.15
CA ILE A 85 -3.50 0.43 6.58
C ILE A 85 -4.41 1.57 7.03
N ASP A 86 -5.23 1.29 8.03
CA ASP A 86 -6.05 2.26 8.74
C ASP A 86 -6.10 1.88 10.23
N ARG A 87 -6.62 2.82 11.04
CA ARG A 87 -6.85 2.57 12.46
C ARG A 87 -8.20 1.90 12.64
N PHE A 88 -8.30 1.05 13.67
CA PHE A 88 -9.61 0.63 14.16
C PHE A 88 -10.43 1.85 14.59
N SER A 89 -11.72 1.80 14.32
CA SER A 89 -12.69 2.85 14.62
C SER A 89 -13.84 2.28 15.44
N SER A 90 -14.44 3.11 16.30
CA SER A 90 -15.66 2.73 17.04
C SER A 90 -16.84 2.43 16.12
N ALA A 91 -16.83 3.00 14.91
CA ALA A 91 -17.84 2.79 13.87
C ALA A 91 -17.65 1.50 13.06
N ASP A 92 -16.56 0.76 13.28
CA ASP A 92 -16.32 -0.51 12.60
C ASP A 92 -17.37 -1.56 12.99
N SER A 93 -17.69 -2.45 12.04
CA SER A 93 -18.49 -3.64 12.32
C SER A 93 -17.75 -4.61 13.25
N GLU A 94 -18.48 -5.50 13.91
CA GLU A 94 -17.86 -6.51 14.79
C GLU A 94 -16.87 -7.42 14.04
N LEU A 95 -17.16 -7.72 12.77
CA LEU A 95 -16.24 -8.46 11.91
C LEU A 95 -14.94 -7.68 11.65
N GLU A 96 -15.04 -6.38 11.40
CA GLU A 96 -13.87 -5.52 11.20
C GLU A 96 -13.05 -5.34 12.49
N LYS A 97 -13.71 -5.28 13.66
CA LYS A 97 -13.04 -5.24 14.96
C LYS A 97 -12.36 -6.56 15.33
N SER A 98 -12.84 -7.68 14.80
CA SER A 98 -12.20 -8.99 15.00
C SER A 98 -10.94 -9.21 14.16
N GLN A 99 -10.62 -8.31 13.22
CA GLN A 99 -9.36 -8.42 12.48
C GLN A 99 -8.17 -8.28 13.45
N PRO A 100 -7.10 -9.08 13.26
CA PRO A 100 -5.94 -8.98 14.12
C PRO A 100 -5.23 -7.63 13.90
N VAL A 101 -4.51 -7.21 14.94
CA VAL A 101 -3.60 -6.06 14.88
C VAL A 101 -2.62 -6.22 13.71
N LEU A 102 -2.23 -5.11 13.09
CA LEU A 102 -1.29 -5.10 11.97
C LEU A 102 0.06 -5.71 12.35
N HIS A 103 0.43 -6.83 11.71
CA HIS A 103 1.78 -7.38 11.75
C HIS A 103 2.56 -7.00 10.49
N GLY A 104 3.87 -6.82 10.64
CA GLY A 104 4.76 -6.52 9.53
C GLY A 104 6.23 -6.70 9.86
N MET A 105 7.07 -6.39 8.87
CA MET A 105 8.53 -6.40 9.01
C MET A 105 9.06 -4.98 8.98
N ALA A 106 9.82 -4.60 10.01
CA ALA A 106 10.63 -3.40 10.02
C ALA A 106 12.04 -3.71 9.51
N TYR A 107 12.44 -3.02 8.45
CA TYR A 107 13.76 -3.12 7.84
C TYR A 107 14.55 -1.84 8.15
N LEU A 108 15.71 -1.97 8.78
CA LEU A 108 16.65 -0.85 8.93
C LEU A 108 17.44 -0.73 7.64
N ILE A 109 17.22 0.33 6.88
CA ILE A 109 17.75 0.51 5.53
C ILE A 109 18.39 1.90 5.37
N SER A 110 19.24 2.05 4.35
CA SER A 110 19.85 3.34 4.03
C SER A 110 18.79 4.35 3.52
N SER A 111 19.07 5.65 3.67
CA SER A 111 18.26 6.72 3.07
C SER A 111 18.06 6.51 1.57
N LYS A 112 19.11 6.08 0.85
CA LYS A 112 19.03 5.74 -0.59
C LYS A 112 18.00 4.65 -0.87
N ASP A 113 18.04 3.56 -0.11
CA ASP A 113 17.11 2.43 -0.26
C ASP A 113 15.68 2.82 0.10
N TYR A 114 15.50 3.64 1.14
CA TYR A 114 14.21 4.17 1.52
C TYR A 114 13.58 4.95 0.35
N TRP A 115 14.31 5.92 -0.20
CA TRP A 115 13.81 6.71 -1.34
C TRP A 115 13.61 5.88 -2.61
N HIS A 116 14.41 4.84 -2.82
CA HIS A 116 14.18 3.88 -3.90
C HIS A 116 12.84 3.13 -3.75
N ILE A 117 12.49 2.72 -2.52
CA ILE A 117 11.18 2.11 -2.24
C ILE A 117 10.06 3.11 -2.51
N ILE A 118 10.16 4.34 -1.99
CA ILE A 118 9.13 5.38 -2.22
C ILE A 118 8.90 5.64 -3.71
N ALA A 119 9.97 5.71 -4.50
CA ALA A 119 9.88 5.91 -5.95
C ALA A 119 9.16 4.76 -6.67
N THR A 120 9.30 3.51 -6.20
CA THR A 120 8.75 2.30 -6.83
C THR A 120 7.33 1.96 -6.37
N GLU A 121 6.94 2.29 -5.13
CA GLU A 121 5.58 2.08 -4.58
C GLU A 121 4.51 3.04 -5.17
N GLY A 122 4.92 3.92 -6.08
CA GLY A 122 4.03 4.91 -6.71
C GLY A 122 4.03 6.28 -6.04
N GLY A 123 4.94 6.54 -5.10
CA GLY A 123 5.15 7.83 -4.43
C GLY A 123 3.87 8.46 -3.86
N ASP A 124 3.95 9.76 -3.56
CA ASP A 124 2.89 10.60 -2.93
C ASP A 124 1.53 10.64 -3.66
N SER A 125 1.38 9.90 -4.77
CA SER A 125 0.15 9.85 -5.56
C SER A 125 -0.88 8.86 -5.02
N SER A 126 -0.43 7.70 -4.54
CA SER A 126 -1.28 6.60 -4.05
C SER A 126 -1.10 6.37 -2.55
N TYR A 127 0.14 6.51 -2.07
CA TYR A 127 0.48 6.42 -0.66
C TYR A 127 0.97 7.77 -0.12
N ARG A 128 0.69 8.04 1.15
CA ARG A 128 1.38 9.02 1.98
C ARG A 128 2.34 8.30 2.92
N GLN A 129 3.45 8.93 3.23
CA GLN A 129 4.38 8.46 4.25
C GLN A 129 3.87 8.88 5.63
N ILE A 130 3.85 7.94 6.57
CA ILE A 130 3.47 8.21 7.97
C ILE A 130 4.47 7.54 8.91
N GLN A 131 4.59 8.08 10.12
CA GLN A 131 5.28 7.40 11.21
C GLN A 131 4.26 6.71 12.11
N VAL A 132 4.54 5.47 12.50
CA VAL A 132 3.73 4.70 13.44
C VAL A 132 4.59 4.16 14.57
N GLN A 133 3.96 3.90 15.71
CA GLN A 133 4.59 3.25 16.85
C GLN A 133 4.38 1.74 16.72
N ALA A 134 5.47 1.01 16.59
CA ALA A 134 5.49 -0.44 16.44
C ALA A 134 6.14 -1.08 17.67
N ILE A 135 5.73 -2.30 18.01
CA ILE A 135 6.21 -3.02 19.19
C ILE A 135 6.79 -4.36 18.74
N ASP A 136 7.96 -4.72 19.27
CA ASP A 136 8.49 -6.07 19.17
C ASP A 136 7.67 -7.00 20.10
N PRO A 137 6.97 -8.01 19.58
CA PRO A 137 6.13 -8.87 20.39
C PRO A 137 6.91 -9.67 21.45
N LEU A 138 8.20 -9.92 21.24
CA LEU A 138 9.06 -10.71 22.12
C LEU A 138 9.68 -9.84 23.20
N THR A 139 10.35 -8.75 22.82
CA THR A 139 11.11 -7.91 23.77
C THR A 139 10.25 -6.82 24.41
N LYS A 140 9.08 -6.53 23.81
CA LYS A 140 8.22 -5.38 24.14
C LYS A 140 8.87 -4.03 23.87
N GLU A 141 10.00 -4.01 23.16
CA GLU A 141 10.63 -2.77 22.74
C GLU A 141 9.77 -2.01 21.73
N GLU A 142 9.82 -0.70 21.87
CA GLU A 142 9.04 0.24 21.09
C GLU A 142 9.90 0.86 19.98
N HIS A 143 9.40 0.87 18.76
CA HIS A 143 10.09 1.37 17.58
C HIS A 143 9.22 2.38 16.83
N LYS A 144 9.79 3.56 16.57
CA LYS A 144 9.20 4.52 15.66
C LYS A 144 9.62 4.20 14.23
N VAL A 145 8.67 3.83 13.39
CA VAL A 145 8.94 3.34 12.02
C VAL A 145 8.17 4.13 10.97
N TRP A 146 8.77 4.30 9.80
CA TRP A 146 8.14 4.88 8.63
C TRP A 146 7.39 3.81 7.85
N THR A 147 6.17 4.13 7.40
CA THR A 147 5.37 3.24 6.57
C THR A 147 4.50 4.04 5.61
N LEU A 148 3.75 3.33 4.77
CA LEU A 148 2.90 3.89 3.74
C LEU A 148 1.43 3.73 4.10
N GLN A 149 0.60 4.69 3.73
CA GLN A 149 -0.86 4.62 3.92
C GLN A 149 -1.57 5.24 2.72
N ALA A 150 -2.73 4.72 2.32
CA ALA A 150 -3.50 5.25 1.20
C ALA A 150 -3.83 6.73 1.35
N VAL A 151 -3.61 7.51 0.29
CA VAL A 151 -4.08 8.90 0.20
C VAL A 151 -5.57 8.96 -0.09
N ARG A 152 -6.05 8.06 -0.95
CA ARG A 152 -7.45 8.00 -1.41
C ARG A 152 -7.95 6.55 -1.32
N PRO A 153 -8.28 6.05 -0.12
CA PRO A 153 -8.72 4.68 0.04
C PRO A 153 -10.05 4.44 -0.69
N ARG A 154 -10.13 3.32 -1.41
CA ARG A 154 -11.36 2.79 -2.00
C ARG A 154 -11.92 1.70 -1.09
N LYS A 155 -13.17 1.84 -0.66
CA LYS A 155 -13.85 0.85 0.18
C LYS A 155 -14.11 -0.45 -0.59
N ASP A 156 -14.17 -1.54 0.16
CA ASP A 156 -14.61 -2.86 -0.32
C ASP A 156 -13.80 -3.41 -1.50
N CYS A 157 -12.54 -2.99 -1.67
CA CYS A 157 -11.64 -3.60 -2.64
C CYS A 157 -11.06 -4.90 -2.09
N GLN A 158 -11.03 -5.92 -2.94
CA GLN A 158 -10.31 -7.17 -2.69
C GLN A 158 -8.96 -7.18 -3.42
N PRO A 159 -7.94 -7.85 -2.86
CA PRO A 159 -6.70 -8.09 -3.57
C PRO A 159 -6.89 -9.12 -4.69
N SER A 160 -5.99 -9.10 -5.68
CA SER A 160 -5.88 -10.24 -6.59
C SER A 160 -5.32 -11.48 -5.87
N LEU A 161 -5.57 -12.67 -6.40
CA LEU A 161 -4.95 -13.90 -5.90
C LEU A 161 -3.41 -13.80 -5.93
N ARG A 162 -2.84 -13.24 -7.00
CA ARG A 162 -1.40 -13.04 -7.13
C ARG A 162 -0.86 -12.18 -5.98
N TYR A 163 -1.51 -11.04 -5.72
CA TYR A 163 -1.04 -10.09 -4.71
C TYR A 163 -1.14 -10.65 -3.29
N ILE A 164 -2.28 -11.23 -2.90
CA ILE A 164 -2.42 -11.81 -1.56
C ILE A 164 -1.47 -12.99 -1.34
N THR A 165 -1.16 -13.75 -2.40
CA THR A 165 -0.18 -14.85 -2.33
C THR A 165 1.21 -14.33 -1.96
N ILE A 166 1.63 -13.18 -2.49
CA ILE A 166 2.92 -12.56 -2.15
C ILE A 166 2.97 -12.21 -0.65
N ILE A 167 1.90 -11.59 -0.13
CA ILE A 167 1.80 -11.22 1.30
C ILE A 167 1.85 -12.47 2.18
N ARG A 168 1.05 -13.48 1.85
CA ARG A 168 1.01 -14.77 2.54
C ARG A 168 2.36 -15.46 2.57
N GLN A 169 3.08 -15.45 1.44
CA GLN A 169 4.41 -16.03 1.35
C GLN A 169 5.41 -15.28 2.24
N GLY A 170 5.44 -13.94 2.16
CA GLY A 170 6.32 -13.11 3.00
C GLY A 170 6.06 -13.29 4.49
N ALA A 171 4.79 -13.34 4.92
CA ALA A 171 4.43 -13.59 6.30
C ALA A 171 4.93 -14.97 6.80
N ARG A 172 4.89 -16.00 5.96
CA ARG A 172 5.43 -17.34 6.29
C ARG A 172 6.96 -17.35 6.31
N GLU A 173 7.62 -16.71 5.34
CA GLU A 173 9.09 -16.57 5.31
C GLU A 173 9.64 -15.92 6.59
N HIS A 174 8.86 -15.01 7.20
CA HIS A 174 9.19 -14.32 8.43
C HIS A 174 8.55 -14.92 9.71
N ASN A 175 7.98 -16.13 9.60
CA ASN A 175 7.39 -16.86 10.72
C ASN A 175 6.42 -16.01 11.55
N PHE A 176 5.45 -15.37 10.90
CA PHE A 176 4.42 -14.62 11.60
C PHE A 176 3.59 -15.55 12.50
N PRO A 177 2.96 -15.03 13.57
CA PRO A 177 2.12 -15.84 14.44
C PRO A 177 1.00 -16.56 13.69
N GLN A 178 0.66 -17.76 14.12
CA GLN A 178 -0.31 -18.63 13.47
C GLN A 178 -1.67 -17.94 13.25
N GLU A 179 -2.15 -17.21 14.25
CA GLU A 179 -3.41 -16.44 14.18
C GLU A 179 -3.41 -15.41 13.02
N TYR A 180 -2.28 -14.72 12.79
CA TYR A 180 -2.18 -13.77 11.69
C TYR A 180 -2.06 -14.46 10.33
N LEU A 181 -1.41 -15.63 10.28
CA LEU A 181 -1.35 -16.45 9.06
C LEU A 181 -2.75 -16.94 8.67
N GLU A 182 -3.55 -17.39 9.64
CA GLU A 182 -4.93 -17.81 9.44
C GLU A 182 -5.81 -16.66 8.93
N TYR A 183 -5.64 -15.46 9.51
CA TYR A 183 -6.28 -14.24 8.99
C TYR A 183 -5.90 -13.97 7.53
N LEU A 184 -4.60 -13.98 7.19
CA LEU A 184 -4.17 -13.75 5.81
C LEU A 184 -4.72 -14.83 4.86
N ASP A 185 -4.81 -16.07 5.30
CA ASP A 185 -5.39 -17.18 4.53
C ASP A 185 -6.92 -17.05 4.38
N SER A 186 -7.61 -16.43 5.33
CA SER A 186 -9.05 -16.15 5.23
C SER A 186 -9.39 -14.98 4.32
N VAL A 187 -8.43 -14.13 3.93
CA VAL A 187 -8.66 -13.05 2.97
C VAL A 187 -9.05 -13.63 1.61
N GLU A 188 -10.30 -13.45 1.21
CA GLU A 188 -10.76 -13.87 -0.11
C GLU A 188 -10.17 -12.98 -1.23
N PRO A 189 -9.50 -13.57 -2.23
CA PRO A 189 -9.09 -12.81 -3.40
C PRO A 189 -10.26 -12.53 -4.33
N PHE A 190 -10.15 -11.46 -5.11
CA PHE A 190 -11.06 -11.17 -6.21
C PHE A 190 -10.99 -12.29 -7.26
N ILE A 191 -12.17 -12.78 -7.68
CA ILE A 191 -12.31 -13.78 -8.74
C ILE A 191 -13.38 -13.37 -9.76
N LEU A 192 -13.14 -13.70 -11.03
CA LEU A 192 -14.11 -13.50 -12.10
C LEU A 192 -15.15 -14.63 -12.12
N LYS A 193 -16.39 -14.29 -11.79
CA LYS A 193 -17.57 -15.17 -11.75
C LYS A 193 -18.40 -15.07 -13.03
N GLY A 194 -18.71 -16.22 -13.62
CA GLY A 194 -19.62 -16.32 -14.76
C GLY A 194 -19.06 -15.82 -16.11
N LYS A 195 -19.76 -16.15 -17.20
CA LYS A 195 -19.30 -15.82 -18.57
C LYS A 195 -19.39 -14.33 -18.87
N ARG A 196 -20.45 -13.66 -18.40
CA ARG A 196 -20.70 -12.23 -18.63
C ARG A 196 -19.55 -11.36 -18.08
N GLN A 197 -19.17 -11.57 -16.83
CA GLN A 197 -18.08 -10.81 -16.21
C GLN A 197 -16.73 -11.11 -16.86
N LYS A 198 -16.46 -12.37 -17.24
CA LYS A 198 -15.24 -12.72 -17.97
C LYS A 198 -15.13 -12.00 -19.32
N ILE A 199 -16.23 -11.90 -20.07
CA ILE A 199 -16.26 -11.13 -21.34
C ILE A 199 -16.04 -9.64 -21.06
N GLY A 200 -16.76 -9.07 -20.10
CA GLY A 200 -16.61 -7.65 -19.74
C GLY A 200 -15.22 -7.30 -19.24
N ALA A 201 -14.61 -8.18 -18.44
CA ALA A 201 -13.22 -8.07 -17.99
C ALA A 201 -12.26 -8.10 -19.18
N ALA A 202 -12.40 -9.08 -20.10
CA ALA A 202 -11.53 -9.18 -21.26
C ALA A 202 -11.59 -7.93 -22.15
N LEU A 203 -12.78 -7.38 -22.39
CA LEU A 203 -12.96 -6.15 -23.17
C LEU A 203 -12.36 -4.93 -22.45
N PHE A 204 -12.64 -4.79 -21.15
CA PHE A 204 -12.14 -3.66 -20.35
C PHE A 204 -10.61 -3.68 -20.24
N ILE A 205 -10.04 -4.82 -19.87
CA ILE A 205 -8.60 -5.05 -19.77
C ILE A 205 -7.95 -4.87 -21.14
N GLY A 206 -8.54 -5.43 -22.20
CA GLY A 206 -8.01 -5.32 -23.57
C GLY A 206 -7.88 -3.87 -24.06
N PHE A 207 -8.78 -2.98 -23.63
CA PHE A 207 -8.69 -1.56 -23.93
C PHE A 207 -7.67 -0.82 -23.06
N PHE A 208 -7.72 -0.99 -21.73
CA PHE A 208 -6.90 -0.20 -20.81
C PHE A 208 -5.46 -0.70 -20.66
N MET A 209 -5.21 -2.01 -20.75
CA MET A 209 -3.88 -2.57 -20.49
C MET A 209 -2.81 -2.04 -21.45
N PRO A 210 -3.02 -1.96 -22.78
CA PRO A 210 -2.00 -1.40 -23.67
C PRO A 210 -1.57 0.02 -23.28
N ILE A 211 -2.53 0.85 -22.87
CA ILE A 211 -2.27 2.23 -22.40
C ILE A 211 -1.46 2.21 -21.10
N ILE A 212 -1.85 1.36 -20.14
CA ILE A 212 -1.17 1.24 -18.85
C ILE A 212 0.25 0.69 -19.02
N THR A 213 0.45 -0.34 -19.85
CA THR A 213 1.78 -0.88 -20.15
C THR A 213 2.67 0.14 -20.84
N TRP A 214 2.11 0.97 -21.71
CA TRP A 214 2.84 2.06 -22.35
C TRP A 214 3.27 3.13 -21.36
N ILE A 215 2.40 3.51 -20.41
CA ILE A 215 2.75 4.41 -19.31
C ILE A 215 3.91 3.85 -18.49
N PHE A 216 3.86 2.57 -18.12
CA PHE A 216 4.94 1.94 -17.35
C PHE A 216 6.24 1.83 -18.15
N ALA A 217 6.18 1.51 -19.44
CA ALA A 217 7.35 1.48 -20.31
C ALA A 217 7.99 2.88 -20.43
N LEU A 218 7.19 3.93 -20.65
CA LEU A 218 7.71 5.30 -20.67
C LEU A 218 8.29 5.71 -19.33
N ARG A 219 7.69 5.31 -18.22
CA ARG A 219 8.22 5.61 -16.90
C ARG A 219 9.58 4.92 -16.69
N ALA A 220 9.71 3.66 -17.09
CA ALA A 220 10.98 2.95 -17.04
C ALA A 220 12.07 3.61 -17.91
N LEU A 221 11.71 4.21 -19.05
CA LEU A 221 12.63 4.88 -19.95
C LEU A 221 12.99 6.32 -19.54
N LEU A 222 12.07 7.03 -18.88
CA LEU A 222 12.18 8.47 -18.63
C LEU A 222 12.46 8.83 -17.16
N THR A 223 12.36 7.87 -16.23
CA THR A 223 12.68 8.09 -14.82
C THR A 223 14.20 8.09 -14.61
N LYS A 224 14.70 9.16 -14.00
CA LYS A 224 16.10 9.32 -13.62
C LYS A 224 16.43 8.44 -12.40
N GLU A 225 17.72 8.27 -12.11
CA GLU A 225 18.20 7.46 -10.96
C GLU A 225 17.68 7.93 -9.59
N ASN A 226 17.35 9.22 -9.46
CA ASN A 226 16.74 9.79 -8.25
C ASN A 226 15.23 9.52 -8.14
N GLY A 227 14.64 8.74 -9.06
CA GLY A 227 13.22 8.43 -9.08
C GLY A 227 12.32 9.49 -9.71
N GLU A 228 12.90 10.61 -10.18
CA GLU A 228 12.14 11.69 -10.83
C GLU A 228 11.82 11.36 -12.29
N GLY A 229 10.54 11.46 -12.65
CA GLY A 229 10.07 11.35 -14.02
C GLY A 229 9.33 12.62 -14.47
N PRO A 230 8.99 12.75 -15.76
CA PRO A 230 8.27 13.91 -16.27
C PRO A 230 6.91 14.10 -15.58
N ALA A 231 6.65 15.29 -15.05
CA ALA A 231 5.41 15.60 -14.32
C ALA A 231 4.14 15.35 -15.16
N TRP A 232 4.22 15.58 -16.48
CA TRP A 232 3.13 15.32 -17.41
C TRP A 232 2.75 13.83 -17.47
N LEU A 233 3.72 12.92 -17.37
CA LEU A 233 3.49 11.48 -17.42
C LEU A 233 2.74 11.01 -16.16
N SER A 234 3.15 11.49 -14.99
CA SER A 234 2.45 11.23 -13.73
C SER A 234 1.05 11.85 -13.71
N ALA A 235 0.85 13.02 -14.31
CA ALA A 235 -0.48 13.63 -14.47
C ALA A 235 -1.37 12.82 -15.41
N PHE A 236 -0.83 12.39 -16.55
CA PHE A 236 -1.53 11.54 -17.52
C PHE A 236 -1.94 10.20 -16.92
N ALA A 237 -1.03 9.52 -16.22
CA ALA A 237 -1.33 8.28 -15.53
C ALA A 237 -2.51 8.44 -14.55
N ARG A 238 -2.51 9.50 -13.72
CA ARG A 238 -3.62 9.80 -12.81
C ARG A 238 -4.95 9.98 -13.53
N ILE A 239 -4.94 10.64 -14.69
CA ILE A 239 -6.16 10.82 -15.52
C ILE A 239 -6.63 9.47 -16.06
N VAL A 240 -5.74 8.62 -16.57
CA VAL A 240 -6.08 7.31 -17.11
C VAL A 240 -6.68 6.41 -16.03
N PHE A 241 -6.05 6.27 -14.87
CA PHE A 241 -6.58 5.45 -13.77
C PHE A 241 -7.93 5.99 -13.24
N LYS A 242 -8.06 7.31 -13.06
CA LYS A 242 -9.33 7.93 -12.64
C LYS A 242 -10.43 7.70 -13.66
N THR A 243 -10.12 7.80 -14.95
CA THR A 243 -11.06 7.57 -16.05
C THR A 243 -11.47 6.10 -16.11
N ALA A 244 -10.53 5.17 -15.98
CA ALA A 244 -10.81 3.74 -15.95
C ALA A 244 -11.82 3.42 -14.82
N TRP A 245 -11.55 3.85 -13.59
CA TRP A 245 -12.47 3.65 -12.48
C TRP A 245 -13.81 4.36 -12.67
N SER A 246 -13.83 5.58 -13.20
CA SER A 246 -15.09 6.28 -13.46
C SER A 246 -15.95 5.59 -14.52
N ILE A 247 -15.35 5.04 -15.58
CA ILE A 247 -16.07 4.27 -16.60
C ILE A 247 -16.55 2.94 -16.02
N HIS A 248 -15.68 2.27 -15.25
CA HIS A 248 -16.04 1.05 -14.56
C HIS A 248 -17.28 1.25 -13.68
N ASP A 249 -17.22 2.21 -12.75
CA ASP A 249 -18.24 2.39 -11.73
C ASP A 249 -19.57 2.91 -12.30
N LYS A 250 -19.53 3.79 -13.31
CA LYS A 250 -20.74 4.47 -13.81
C LYS A 250 -21.41 3.81 -15.01
N VAL A 251 -20.68 2.97 -15.75
CA VAL A 251 -21.14 2.46 -17.06
C VAL A 251 -20.96 0.95 -17.20
N TRP A 252 -19.88 0.41 -16.64
CA TRP A 252 -19.46 -0.96 -16.92
C TRP A 252 -19.97 -1.98 -15.90
N ALA A 253 -19.88 -1.65 -14.62
CA ALA A 253 -20.13 -2.57 -13.51
C ALA A 253 -21.57 -3.12 -13.52
N ASP A 254 -22.58 -2.30 -13.81
CA ASP A 254 -23.98 -2.76 -13.86
C ASP A 254 -24.21 -3.80 -14.97
N LYS A 255 -23.47 -3.67 -16.09
CA LYS A 255 -23.63 -4.54 -17.26
C LYS A 255 -22.83 -5.82 -17.15
N PHE A 256 -21.61 -5.74 -16.64
CA PHE A 256 -20.66 -6.86 -16.65
C PHE A 256 -20.33 -7.41 -15.26
N GLY A 257 -20.75 -6.75 -14.18
CA GLY A 257 -20.38 -7.09 -12.80
C GLY A 257 -19.19 -6.26 -12.31
N ARG A 258 -19.05 -6.14 -10.99
CA ARG A 258 -17.99 -5.37 -10.33
C ARG A 258 -16.60 -5.97 -10.63
N GLY A 259 -15.60 -5.12 -10.79
CA GLY A 259 -14.23 -5.51 -11.09
C GLY A 259 -13.31 -5.42 -9.88
N ASP A 260 -13.85 -5.22 -8.68
CA ASP A 260 -13.09 -4.93 -7.47
C ASP A 260 -13.44 -5.76 -6.24
N HIS A 261 -14.55 -6.47 -6.26
CA HIS A 261 -14.92 -7.45 -5.23
C HIS A 261 -15.91 -8.50 -5.74
N ASN A 262 -16.04 -9.56 -4.97
CA ASN A 262 -16.88 -10.74 -5.18
C ASN A 262 -18.34 -10.49 -4.73
N ALA A 263 -18.99 -9.41 -5.15
CA ALA A 263 -20.42 -9.17 -4.91
C ALA A 263 -21.31 -9.77 -5.99
#